data_AF-A0A370D976-F1
#
_entry.id   AF-A0A370D976-F1
#
_cell.length_a   1.000
_cell.length_b   1.000
_cell.length_c   1.000
_cell.angle_alpha   90.00
_cell.angle_beta   90.00
_cell.angle_gamma   90.00
#
_symmetry.space_group_name_H-M   'P 1'
#
loop_
_entity.id
_entity.type
_entity.pdbx_description
1 polymer ?
#
loop_
_entity_poly.entity_id
_entity_poly.type
_entity_poly.pdbx_seq_one_letter_code
_entity_poly.pdbx_strand_id
1 'polypeptide(L)'
;MKIVKKTGLLKKCSSIGLAAAFVLGINGCSDDSAPSTFTPFERIATLEVVKNIDGSVNYADTYSKAQTVADAIHLYIEKEDDVAASGFPANWIIGGSDEDPATLSDAILQIPSIETIDPDDAESGAYKVKVMDICNSYYAKKALGATNVVTDDDTSKVANGFIHAPTLPCEVTVYNDGENIYVDMLNPEAIFSLFFSDVVFGPQMEDAAFADEISKLPGAVKNELKAIVYHALDAADLSYTALSEKLGPAYTEDEILSVVENSPYNSPYLHYGYMKNDGTEFTSAQVKEVAATIIETMADESGVQNGIHNPVLDSILSEGSSWRSGRELPLGLPGVGADDGAAGYKNFVIEACSPKYAKEALATGRHHAPALPCEITVTAIESTSGSGDYDMLVISFLEPGFMFNVLFKDAFAAMSTEEMDSYKELPVAVLDDLQKIVNYSVSLDLPAAVSGMNLIPLGELTYDMIPVSQ
;
A
#
# COMPACT_ATOMS: atom_id res chain seq x y z
N MET A 1 3.39 -54.21 39.25
CA MET A 1 3.21 -54.28 40.72
C MET A 1 4.20 -53.32 41.37
N LYS A 2 3.69 -52.37 42.17
CA LYS A 2 4.36 -51.51 43.19
C LYS A 2 5.56 -50.59 42.83
N ILE A 3 5.23 -49.29 42.77
CA ILE A 3 5.62 -48.20 43.71
C ILE A 3 7.12 -47.81 43.89
N VAL A 4 7.45 -46.61 43.37
CA VAL A 4 8.06 -45.39 43.99
C VAL A 4 9.42 -45.50 44.74
N LYS A 5 10.45 -44.68 44.38
CA LYS A 5 10.80 -43.36 45.03
C LYS A 5 12.06 -42.67 44.45
N LYS A 6 12.01 -41.33 44.50
CA LYS A 6 12.99 -40.28 44.12
C LYS A 6 14.35 -40.34 44.83
N THR A 7 15.38 -39.86 44.12
CA THR A 7 16.52 -38.95 44.48
C THR A 7 17.44 -38.94 43.24
N GLY A 8 17.98 -37.88 42.63
CA GLY A 8 18.48 -36.59 43.07
C GLY A 8 19.84 -36.38 42.37
N LEU A 9 20.00 -35.28 41.63
CA LEU A 9 21.23 -34.75 40.98
C LEU A 9 21.88 -35.57 39.83
N LEU A 10 21.96 -35.00 38.62
CA LEU A 10 23.17 -34.37 38.07
C LEU A 10 22.94 -33.86 36.63
N LYS A 11 23.47 -32.66 36.38
CA LYS A 11 23.58 -31.99 35.08
C LYS A 11 24.15 -32.92 33.99
N LYS A 12 23.51 -32.93 32.82
CA LYS A 12 24.19 -33.04 31.52
C LYS A 12 23.52 -32.05 30.54
N CYS A 13 24.22 -30.97 30.27
CA CYS A 13 24.02 -30.15 29.07
C CYS A 13 24.71 -30.86 27.89
N SER A 14 23.94 -31.19 26.87
CA SER A 14 24.30 -31.32 25.43
C SER A 14 23.02 -31.89 24.79
N SER A 15 22.33 -31.22 23.89
CA SER A 15 22.82 -30.72 22.61
C SER A 15 22.06 -29.47 22.17
N ILE A 16 22.82 -28.57 21.55
CA ILE A 16 22.39 -27.35 20.88
C ILE A 16 21.45 -27.73 19.73
N GLY A 17 20.18 -27.38 19.86
CA GLY A 17 19.29 -27.06 18.73
C GLY A 17 19.05 -25.56 18.84
N LEU A 18 19.76 -24.79 18.02
CA LEU A 18 19.62 -23.34 17.97
C LEU A 18 18.33 -23.05 17.18
N ALA A 19 17.20 -22.99 17.87
CA ALA A 19 16.03 -22.31 17.34
C ALA A 19 16.32 -20.81 17.47
N ALA A 20 16.52 -20.13 16.34
CA ALA A 20 16.58 -18.68 16.29
C ALA A 20 15.18 -18.17 16.62
N ALA A 21 14.97 -17.75 17.87
CA ALA A 21 13.78 -17.02 18.26
C ALA A 21 13.93 -15.60 17.69
N PHE A 22 13.10 -15.25 16.71
CA PHE A 22 12.84 -13.88 16.30
C PHE A 22 12.36 -13.11 17.54
N VAL A 23 13.16 -12.15 17.99
CA VAL A 23 12.74 -11.18 19.01
C VAL A 23 12.68 -9.84 18.30
N LEU A 24 11.49 -9.48 17.83
CA LEU A 24 11.18 -8.09 17.47
C LEU A 24 11.40 -7.24 18.72
N GLY A 25 12.29 -6.27 18.61
CA GLY A 25 12.78 -5.46 19.73
C GLY A 25 11.70 -4.53 20.29
N ILE A 26 10.96 -4.98 21.29
CA ILE A 26 10.13 -4.13 22.15
C ILE A 26 10.96 -3.75 23.37
N ASN A 27 11.57 -2.55 23.35
CA ASN A 27 12.04 -1.92 24.58
C ASN A 27 10.86 -1.25 25.30
N GLY A 28 10.11 -2.07 26.05
CA GLY A 28 9.05 -1.63 26.95
C GLY A 28 8.71 -2.77 27.89
N CYS A 29 9.11 -2.66 29.16
CA CYS A 29 8.82 -3.67 30.18
C CYS A 29 7.30 -3.73 30.43
N SER A 30 6.64 -4.72 29.85
CA SER A 30 5.32 -5.21 30.27
C SER A 30 5.36 -6.73 30.24
N ASP A 31 5.25 -7.34 31.43
CA ASP A 31 4.94 -8.77 31.59
C ASP A 31 3.57 -9.02 30.97
N ASP A 32 3.51 -9.62 29.78
CA ASP A 32 2.32 -10.33 29.31
C ASP A 32 2.73 -11.45 28.35
N SER A 33 2.45 -12.69 28.73
CA SER A 33 2.71 -13.91 27.96
C SER A 33 1.76 -14.10 26.77
N ALA A 34 1.15 -13.03 26.27
CA ALA A 34 0.35 -13.06 25.05
C ALA A 34 1.30 -12.89 23.85
N PRO A 35 1.12 -13.67 22.77
CA PRO A 35 1.90 -13.46 21.56
C PRO A 35 1.71 -12.02 21.07
N SER A 36 2.78 -11.38 20.63
CA SER A 36 2.73 -10.05 20.07
C SER A 36 1.84 -10.06 18.82
N THR A 37 0.74 -9.31 18.85
CA THR A 37 -0.11 -9.12 17.67
C THR A 37 0.20 -7.79 16.99
N PHE A 38 0.10 -7.78 15.67
CA PHE A 38 0.11 -6.57 14.85
C PHE A 38 -1.24 -6.42 14.17
N THR A 39 -1.60 -5.16 13.91
CA THR A 39 -2.83 -4.78 13.21
C THR A 39 -2.47 -3.97 11.97
N PRO A 40 -3.18 -4.11 10.85
CA PRO A 40 -2.83 -3.44 9.60
C PRO A 40 -2.94 -1.92 9.64
N PHE A 41 -3.74 -1.37 10.55
CA PHE A 41 -3.92 0.07 10.71
C PHE A 41 -3.43 0.53 12.08
N GLU A 42 -2.94 1.76 12.12
CA GLU A 42 -2.60 2.43 13.36
C GLU A 42 -3.08 3.89 13.32
N ARG A 43 -3.81 4.27 14.37
CA ARG A 43 -4.13 5.67 14.62
C ARG A 43 -2.99 6.35 15.35
N ILE A 44 -2.45 7.36 14.69
CA ILE A 44 -1.24 8.05 15.13
C ILE A 44 -1.53 9.41 15.76
N ALA A 45 -2.64 10.07 15.39
CA ALA A 45 -3.06 11.32 16.03
C ALA A 45 -4.58 11.52 16.01
N THR A 46 -5.07 12.27 17.00
CA THR A 46 -6.44 12.81 17.01
C THR A 46 -6.43 14.32 17.25
N LEU A 47 -7.36 15.02 16.60
CA LEU A 47 -7.64 16.43 16.83
C LEU A 47 -9.13 16.63 17.09
N GLU A 48 -9.47 17.61 17.93
CA GLU A 48 -10.88 17.93 18.17
C GLU A 48 -11.54 18.49 16.90
N VAL A 49 -12.79 18.11 16.66
CA VAL A 49 -13.65 18.76 15.66
C VAL A 49 -13.97 20.20 16.05
N VAL A 50 -14.35 21.02 15.08
CA VAL A 50 -14.80 22.38 15.34
C VAL A 50 -16.24 22.33 15.83
N LYS A 51 -16.54 23.04 16.93
CA LYS A 51 -17.90 23.11 17.50
C LYS A 51 -18.52 24.49 17.32
N ASN A 52 -19.82 24.53 17.07
CA ASN A 52 -20.65 25.73 17.12
C ASN A 52 -20.79 26.23 18.57
N ILE A 53 -21.32 27.45 18.74
CA ILE A 53 -21.58 28.05 20.07
C ILE A 53 -22.50 27.17 20.93
N ASP A 54 -23.42 26.42 20.30
CA ASP A 54 -24.35 25.51 20.98
C ASP A 54 -23.73 24.14 21.33
N GLY A 55 -22.46 23.92 21.00
CA GLY A 55 -21.73 22.67 21.23
C GLY A 55 -21.97 21.59 20.17
N SER A 56 -22.80 21.84 19.16
CA SER A 56 -22.93 20.94 18.00
C SER A 56 -21.69 21.00 17.11
N VAL A 57 -21.46 19.97 16.29
CA VAL A 57 -20.35 19.95 15.33
C VAL A 57 -20.59 20.98 14.24
N ASN A 58 -19.60 21.83 13.98
CA ASN A 58 -19.53 22.62 12.76
C ASN A 58 -18.84 21.78 11.69
N TYR A 59 -19.63 21.10 10.88
CA TYR A 59 -19.11 20.19 9.86
C TYR A 59 -18.22 20.90 8.84
N ALA A 60 -18.66 22.04 8.29
CA ALA A 60 -17.89 22.78 7.29
C ALA A 60 -16.49 23.19 7.81
N ASP A 61 -16.41 23.75 9.01
CA ASP A 61 -15.13 24.15 9.60
C ASP A 61 -14.29 22.94 10.03
N THR A 62 -14.93 21.84 10.45
CA THR A 62 -14.25 20.58 10.77
C THR A 62 -13.60 19.98 9.53
N TYR A 63 -14.27 20.01 8.39
CA TYR A 63 -13.73 19.55 7.12
C TYR A 63 -12.59 20.45 6.64
N SER A 64 -12.73 21.77 6.76
CA SER A 64 -11.63 22.70 6.46
C SER A 64 -10.41 22.45 7.37
N LYS A 65 -10.64 22.14 8.65
CA LYS A 65 -9.58 21.74 9.58
C LYS A 65 -8.93 20.42 9.20
N ALA A 66 -9.70 19.41 8.77
CA ALA A 66 -9.16 18.14 8.28
C ALA A 66 -8.29 18.34 7.02
N GLN A 67 -8.72 19.20 6.09
CA GLN A 67 -7.89 19.60 4.95
C GLN A 67 -6.61 20.31 5.41
N THR A 68 -6.71 21.23 6.37
CA THR A 68 -5.54 21.93 6.93
C THR A 68 -4.53 20.96 7.55
N VAL A 69 -5.00 19.89 8.19
CA VAL A 69 -4.14 18.82 8.73
C VAL A 69 -3.42 18.08 7.60
N ALA A 70 -4.13 17.67 6.56
CA ALA A 70 -3.52 16.99 5.41
C ALA A 70 -2.51 17.91 4.68
N ASP A 71 -2.88 19.17 4.45
CA ASP A 71 -2.01 20.18 3.85
C ASP A 71 -0.75 20.41 4.68
N ALA A 72 -0.86 20.42 6.02
CA ALA A 72 0.30 20.57 6.90
C ALA A 72 1.29 19.41 6.76
N ILE A 73 0.79 18.17 6.73
CA ILE A 73 1.60 16.96 6.53
C ILE A 73 2.28 17.00 5.16
N HIS A 74 1.51 17.28 4.11
CA HIS A 74 2.03 17.41 2.75
C HIS A 74 3.12 18.49 2.64
N LEU A 75 2.85 19.70 3.16
CA LEU A 75 3.77 20.84 3.11
C LEU A 75 5.08 20.57 3.87
N TYR A 76 5.02 19.80 4.96
CA TYR A 76 6.22 19.40 5.68
C TYR A 76 7.09 18.50 4.81
N ILE A 77 6.50 17.44 4.22
CA ILE A 77 7.20 16.49 3.34
C ILE A 77 7.80 17.19 2.11
N GLU A 78 7.08 18.14 1.52
CA GLU A 78 7.55 18.87 0.33
C GLU A 78 8.78 19.76 0.64
N LYS A 79 8.85 20.34 1.84
CA LYS A 79 9.77 21.45 2.15
C LYS A 79 10.93 21.06 3.06
N GLU A 80 10.74 20.05 3.90
CA GLU A 80 11.73 19.70 4.91
C GLU A 80 12.81 18.78 4.33
N ASP A 81 14.06 19.02 4.74
CA ASP A 81 15.16 18.11 4.50
C ASP A 81 15.28 17.19 5.72
N ASP A 82 14.55 16.08 5.72
CA ASP A 82 14.51 15.13 6.85
C ASP A 82 15.89 14.54 7.18
N VAL A 83 16.78 14.43 6.18
CA VAL A 83 18.16 13.99 6.41
C VAL A 83 18.86 14.99 7.31
N ALA A 84 18.74 16.29 7.01
CA ALA A 84 19.36 17.34 7.81
C ALA A 84 18.62 17.57 9.15
N ALA A 85 17.30 17.52 9.15
CA ALA A 85 16.45 17.87 10.28
C ALA A 85 16.33 16.75 11.32
N SER A 86 16.15 15.51 10.85
CA SER A 86 15.81 14.35 11.68
C SER A 86 16.86 13.23 11.62
N GLY A 87 17.83 13.33 10.71
CA GLY A 87 18.89 12.31 10.54
C GLY A 87 18.39 11.05 9.84
N PHE A 88 17.28 11.14 9.10
CA PHE A 88 16.74 10.03 8.33
C PHE A 88 17.68 9.66 7.16
N PRO A 89 17.63 8.43 6.65
CA PRO A 89 18.58 7.98 5.62
C PRO A 89 18.34 8.61 4.24
N ALA A 90 17.14 9.11 3.99
CA ALA A 90 16.77 9.93 2.84
C ALA A 90 15.56 10.79 3.21
N ASN A 91 15.27 11.81 2.39
CA ASN A 91 14.05 12.58 2.52
C ASN A 91 12.83 11.72 2.19
N TRP A 92 11.75 11.99 2.92
CA TRP A 92 10.45 11.52 2.52
C TRP A 92 9.90 12.43 1.44
N ILE A 93 9.18 11.84 0.51
CA ILE A 93 8.55 12.54 -0.61
C ILE A 93 7.11 12.07 -0.73
N ILE A 94 6.27 12.90 -1.32
CA ILE A 94 4.98 12.43 -1.80
C ILE A 94 5.23 11.58 -3.05
N GLY A 95 4.59 10.41 -3.15
CA GLY A 95 4.72 9.52 -4.28
C GLY A 95 4.59 10.28 -5.61
N GLY A 96 5.51 10.00 -6.54
CA GLY A 96 5.53 10.62 -7.89
C GLY A 96 6.14 12.01 -7.99
N SER A 97 6.51 12.67 -6.87
CA SER A 97 7.09 14.02 -6.90
C SER A 97 8.57 14.10 -7.32
N ASP A 98 9.21 12.95 -7.61
CA ASP A 98 10.62 12.88 -8.08
C ASP A 98 10.88 13.64 -9.39
N GLU A 99 9.85 13.90 -10.20
CA GLU A 99 10.01 14.45 -11.57
C GLU A 99 9.31 15.80 -11.78
N ASP A 100 8.33 16.15 -10.96
CA ASP A 100 7.65 17.46 -10.97
C ASP A 100 7.00 17.67 -9.60
N PRO A 101 7.20 18.82 -8.91
CA PRO A 101 6.43 19.10 -7.69
C PRO A 101 4.96 19.19 -8.07
N ALA A 102 4.21 18.13 -7.76
CA ALA A 102 2.75 18.12 -7.87
C ALA A 102 2.21 19.37 -7.17
N THR A 103 1.20 20.02 -7.76
CA THR A 103 0.51 21.07 -7.01
C THR A 103 -0.16 20.43 -5.79
N LEU A 104 -0.29 21.18 -4.70
CA LEU A 104 -0.80 20.65 -3.42
C LEU A 104 -2.14 19.89 -3.56
N SER A 105 -2.98 20.30 -4.52
CA SER A 105 -4.28 19.67 -4.80
C SER A 105 -4.19 18.31 -5.45
N ASP A 106 -3.12 18.02 -6.20
CA ASP A 106 -2.96 16.78 -6.98
C ASP A 106 -2.23 15.70 -6.16
N ALA A 107 -1.57 16.12 -5.08
CA ALA A 107 -0.76 15.28 -4.23
C ALA A 107 -1.54 14.61 -3.09
N ILE A 108 -2.67 15.19 -2.69
CA ILE A 108 -3.57 14.67 -1.66
C ILE A 108 -4.81 14.10 -2.35
N LEU A 109 -4.87 12.77 -2.42
CA LEU A 109 -6.01 12.06 -2.96
C LEU A 109 -7.24 12.28 -2.08
N GLN A 110 -8.42 12.26 -2.71
CA GLN A 110 -9.66 12.48 -2.00
C GLN A 110 -10.68 11.38 -2.28
N ILE A 111 -10.83 10.48 -1.32
CA ILE A 111 -11.76 9.36 -1.42
C ILE A 111 -13.13 9.78 -0.89
N PRO A 112 -14.24 9.53 -1.61
CA PRO A 112 -15.58 9.82 -1.11
C PRO A 112 -15.84 9.15 0.24
N SER A 113 -16.31 9.89 1.24
CA SER A 113 -16.75 9.29 2.50
C SER A 113 -18.14 8.65 2.39
N ILE A 114 -18.51 7.92 3.45
CA ILE A 114 -19.80 7.24 3.60
C ILE A 114 -20.99 8.21 3.79
N GLU A 115 -20.73 9.47 4.13
CA GLU A 115 -21.80 10.44 4.36
C GLU A 115 -22.49 10.82 3.05
N THR A 116 -23.82 10.96 3.10
CA THR A 116 -24.57 11.55 1.99
C THR A 116 -24.13 13.00 1.81
N ILE A 117 -23.61 13.32 0.61
CA ILE A 117 -23.33 14.68 0.18
C ILE A 117 -24.64 15.47 0.31
N ASP A 118 -24.60 16.59 1.03
CA ASP A 118 -25.72 17.52 1.06
C ASP A 118 -26.04 17.93 -0.39
N PRO A 119 -27.26 17.68 -0.90
CA PRO A 119 -27.61 17.96 -2.29
C PRO A 119 -27.52 19.46 -2.64
N ASP A 120 -27.56 20.36 -1.65
CA ASP A 120 -27.36 21.79 -1.83
C ASP A 120 -25.87 22.21 -1.77
N ASP A 121 -24.97 21.27 -1.42
CA ASP A 121 -23.51 21.43 -1.34
C ASP A 121 -22.79 20.31 -2.12
N ALA A 122 -23.31 20.00 -3.30
CA ALA A 122 -22.85 18.90 -4.16
C ALA A 122 -21.40 19.07 -4.68
N GLU A 123 -20.81 20.25 -4.51
CA GLU A 123 -19.45 20.59 -4.95
C GLU A 123 -18.40 20.49 -3.83
N SER A 124 -18.80 20.32 -2.56
CA SER A 124 -17.80 20.33 -1.49
C SER A 124 -17.07 19.00 -1.42
N GLY A 125 -15.77 19.02 -1.74
CA GLY A 125 -14.78 18.03 -1.28
C GLY A 125 -14.65 17.95 0.24
N ALA A 126 -15.63 18.47 0.99
CA ALA A 126 -15.74 18.47 2.43
C ALA A 126 -15.92 17.04 2.96
N TYR A 127 -16.72 16.21 2.29
CA TYR A 127 -17.00 14.84 2.74
C TYR A 127 -16.02 13.80 2.19
N LYS A 128 -14.74 14.16 1.98
CA LYS A 128 -13.75 13.24 1.42
C LYS A 128 -12.65 12.91 2.44
N VAL A 129 -12.30 11.64 2.52
CA VAL A 129 -11.09 11.19 3.23
C VAL A 129 -9.88 11.63 2.41
N LYS A 130 -8.91 12.26 3.07
CA LYS A 130 -7.66 12.68 2.45
C LYS A 130 -6.66 11.56 2.58
N VAL A 131 -6.06 11.13 1.48
CA VAL A 131 -5.04 10.08 1.45
C VAL A 131 -3.75 10.68 0.89
N MET A 132 -2.65 10.39 1.56
CA MET A 132 -1.31 10.84 1.20
C MET A 132 -0.41 9.62 1.04
N ASP A 133 0.16 9.52 -0.14
CA ASP A 133 1.10 8.49 -0.56
C ASP A 133 2.51 8.98 -0.31
N ILE A 134 3.20 8.38 0.65
CA ILE A 134 4.47 8.89 1.17
C ILE A 134 5.55 7.83 1.01
N CYS A 135 6.64 8.20 0.36
CA CYS A 135 7.73 7.29 0.02
C CYS A 135 9.07 7.80 0.56
N ASN A 136 9.88 6.89 1.07
CA ASN A 136 11.29 7.13 1.33
C ASN A 136 12.12 6.24 0.40
N SER A 137 12.86 6.86 -0.52
CA SER A 137 13.57 6.11 -1.56
C SER A 137 14.63 5.14 -1.01
N TYR A 138 15.18 5.38 0.18
CA TYR A 138 16.13 4.46 0.81
C TYR A 138 15.46 3.14 1.20
N TYR A 139 14.30 3.21 1.87
CA TYR A 139 13.56 2.02 2.27
C TYR A 139 12.90 1.32 1.07
N ALA A 140 12.28 2.08 0.17
CA ALA A 140 11.63 1.53 -1.02
C ALA A 140 12.63 0.77 -1.91
N LYS A 141 13.86 1.28 -2.11
CA LYS A 141 14.89 0.57 -2.87
C LYS A 141 15.26 -0.78 -2.25
N LYS A 142 15.30 -0.88 -0.92
CA LYS A 142 15.60 -2.14 -0.24
C LYS A 142 14.45 -3.12 -0.37
N ALA A 143 13.22 -2.67 -0.11
CA ALA A 143 12.01 -3.49 -0.20
C ALA A 143 11.77 -4.03 -1.63
N LEU A 144 11.99 -3.19 -2.65
CA LEU A 144 11.78 -3.54 -4.06
C LEU A 144 12.97 -4.26 -4.72
N GLY A 145 14.01 -4.60 -3.95
CA GLY A 145 15.21 -5.27 -4.49
C GLY A 145 16.05 -4.41 -5.43
N ALA A 146 15.82 -3.10 -5.50
CA ALA A 146 16.60 -2.17 -6.30
C ALA A 146 18.01 -1.93 -5.73
N THR A 147 18.19 -2.11 -4.41
CA THR A 147 19.48 -2.01 -3.73
C THR A 147 19.67 -3.16 -2.72
N ASN A 148 20.91 -3.34 -2.28
CA ASN A 148 21.29 -4.34 -1.30
C ASN A 148 20.67 -4.02 0.07
N VAL A 149 20.11 -5.03 0.73
CA VAL A 149 19.58 -4.89 2.11
C VAL A 149 20.74 -4.71 3.08
N VAL A 150 21.78 -5.54 2.94
CA VAL A 150 23.02 -5.48 3.72
C VAL A 150 24.03 -4.63 2.96
N THR A 151 24.61 -3.63 3.64
CA THR A 151 25.60 -2.74 3.05
C THR A 151 26.82 -3.54 2.57
N ASP A 152 27.29 -3.24 1.35
CA ASP A 152 28.43 -3.88 0.69
C ASP A 152 28.27 -5.38 0.37
N ASP A 153 27.05 -5.93 0.42
CA ASP A 153 26.75 -7.29 -0.04
C ASP A 153 25.81 -7.30 -1.24
N ASP A 154 26.38 -7.46 -2.43
CA ASP A 154 25.66 -7.48 -3.73
C ASP A 154 24.71 -8.67 -3.91
N THR A 155 24.75 -9.65 -3.00
CA THR A 155 23.84 -10.81 -3.01
C THR A 155 22.61 -10.61 -2.12
N SER A 156 22.58 -9.53 -1.33
CA SER A 156 21.55 -9.29 -0.31
C SER A 156 20.33 -8.50 -0.81
N LYS A 157 20.05 -8.49 -2.11
CA LYS A 157 18.82 -7.86 -2.65
C LYS A 157 17.62 -8.74 -2.36
N VAL A 158 16.45 -8.14 -2.11
CA VAL A 158 15.18 -8.87 -2.06
C VAL A 158 14.93 -9.52 -3.43
N ALA A 159 14.83 -10.84 -3.47
CA ALA A 159 14.56 -11.56 -4.71
C ALA A 159 13.15 -11.23 -5.22
N ASN A 160 13.03 -10.94 -6.52
CA ASN A 160 11.76 -10.53 -7.14
C ASN A 160 11.05 -9.35 -6.45
N GLY A 161 11.76 -8.49 -5.70
CA GLY A 161 11.12 -7.47 -4.86
C GLY A 161 10.18 -6.51 -5.59
N PHE A 162 10.29 -6.39 -6.93
CA PHE A 162 9.34 -5.63 -7.76
C PHE A 162 7.89 -6.10 -7.64
N ILE A 163 7.64 -7.38 -7.26
CA ILE A 163 6.27 -7.91 -7.13
C ILE A 163 5.50 -7.22 -6.00
N HIS A 164 6.20 -6.61 -5.03
CA HIS A 164 5.58 -5.90 -3.90
C HIS A 164 5.26 -4.44 -4.19
N ALA A 165 5.56 -3.95 -5.41
CA ALA A 165 5.27 -2.58 -5.78
C ALA A 165 3.79 -2.16 -5.58
N PRO A 166 2.77 -3.03 -5.77
CA PRO A 166 1.36 -2.69 -5.48
C PRO A 166 1.01 -2.54 -3.99
N THR A 167 1.97 -2.56 -3.07
CA THR A 167 1.74 -2.27 -1.65
C THR A 167 2.54 -1.06 -1.20
N LEU A 168 3.02 -0.29 -2.16
CA LEU A 168 3.83 0.90 -1.95
C LEU A 168 3.28 2.02 -2.81
N PRO A 169 3.33 3.27 -2.35
CA PRO A 169 4.06 3.77 -1.17
C PRO A 169 3.30 3.61 0.17
N CYS A 170 3.81 4.20 1.24
CA CYS A 170 3.12 4.16 2.53
C CYS A 170 1.94 5.14 2.53
N GLU A 171 0.78 4.72 3.04
CA GLU A 171 -0.41 5.57 3.10
C GLU A 171 -0.65 6.18 4.49
N VAL A 172 -0.91 7.48 4.51
CA VAL A 172 -1.42 8.22 5.67
C VAL A 172 -2.72 8.90 5.28
N THR A 173 -3.75 8.75 6.12
CA THR A 173 -5.07 9.31 5.87
C THR A 173 -5.50 10.30 6.93
N VAL A 174 -6.30 11.28 6.51
CA VAL A 174 -6.92 12.26 7.38
C VAL A 174 -8.42 12.30 7.10
N TYR A 175 -9.21 12.05 8.13
CA TYR A 175 -10.67 12.12 8.04
C TYR A 175 -11.29 12.54 9.37
N ASN A 176 -12.59 12.79 9.40
CA ASN A 176 -13.33 12.97 10.65
C ASN A 176 -14.56 12.05 10.69
N ASP A 177 -15.09 11.77 11.88
CA ASP A 177 -16.32 10.99 12.10
C ASP A 177 -17.42 11.79 12.81
N GLY A 178 -17.23 13.10 12.96
CA GLY A 178 -18.11 13.97 13.76
C GLY A 178 -17.74 14.07 15.25
N GLU A 179 -16.91 13.17 15.77
CA GLU A 179 -16.36 13.25 17.13
C GLU A 179 -14.96 13.86 17.12
N ASN A 180 -14.06 13.33 16.30
CA ASN A 180 -12.69 13.81 16.13
C ASN A 180 -12.28 13.87 14.65
N ILE A 181 -11.18 14.56 14.39
CA ILE A 181 -10.36 14.40 13.18
C ILE A 181 -9.27 13.39 13.54
N TYR A 182 -9.09 12.39 12.68
CA TYR A 182 -8.12 11.32 12.86
C TYR A 182 -7.03 11.42 11.83
N VAL A 183 -5.82 11.03 12.24
CA VAL A 183 -4.72 10.70 11.34
C VAL A 183 -4.41 9.23 11.57
N ASP A 184 -4.69 8.41 10.56
CA ASP A 184 -4.52 6.97 10.57
C ASP A 184 -3.56 6.57 9.45
N MET A 185 -2.74 5.53 9.66
CA MET A 185 -1.77 5.04 8.67
C MET A 185 -1.91 3.53 8.47
N LEU A 186 -1.48 3.06 7.30
CA LEU A 186 -1.08 1.65 7.17
C LEU A 186 0.10 1.40 8.09
N ASN A 187 -0.01 0.42 8.97
CA ASN A 187 1.05 0.05 9.89
C ASN A 187 2.12 -0.75 9.13
N PRO A 188 3.32 -0.18 8.90
CA PRO A 188 4.34 -0.82 8.07
C PRO A 188 4.78 -2.19 8.59
N GLU A 189 4.78 -2.41 9.91
CA GLU A 189 5.12 -3.71 10.51
C GLU A 189 4.13 -4.82 10.09
N ALA A 190 2.84 -4.50 10.10
CA ALA A 190 1.80 -5.42 9.71
C ALA A 190 1.79 -5.66 8.20
N ILE A 191 1.86 -4.58 7.44
CA ILE A 191 1.84 -4.64 5.97
C ILE A 191 3.07 -5.38 5.43
N PHE A 192 4.27 -5.08 5.93
CA PHE A 192 5.46 -5.81 5.50
C PHE A 192 5.34 -7.31 5.78
N SER A 193 4.80 -7.70 6.93
CA SER A 193 4.65 -9.11 7.26
C SER A 193 3.60 -9.82 6.40
N LEU A 194 2.47 -9.16 6.10
CA LEU A 194 1.36 -9.74 5.31
C LEU A 194 1.63 -9.77 3.80
N PHE A 195 2.33 -8.76 3.27
CA PHE A 195 2.50 -8.53 1.83
C PHE A 195 3.90 -8.88 1.30
N PHE A 196 4.88 -9.04 2.20
CA PHE A 196 6.24 -9.50 1.88
C PHE A 196 6.52 -10.84 2.58
N SER A 197 5.51 -11.73 2.65
CA SER A 197 5.59 -13.00 3.37
C SER A 197 6.66 -13.95 2.81
N ASP A 198 6.93 -13.90 1.51
CA ASP A 198 8.08 -14.53 0.86
C ASP A 198 9.42 -13.97 1.32
N VAL A 199 9.49 -12.70 1.67
CA VAL A 199 10.71 -12.09 2.21
C VAL A 199 10.89 -12.47 3.66
N VAL A 200 9.86 -12.33 4.50
CA VAL A 200 9.97 -12.52 5.95
C VAL A 200 9.94 -13.99 6.38
N PHE A 201 9.40 -14.89 5.56
CA PHE A 201 9.37 -16.33 5.82
C PHE A 201 10.15 -17.16 4.78
N GLY A 202 10.73 -16.54 3.76
CA GLY A 202 11.43 -17.26 2.70
C GLY A 202 12.90 -17.56 3.00
N PRO A 203 13.58 -18.21 2.04
CA PRO A 203 14.94 -18.73 2.23
C PRO A 203 16.00 -17.66 2.53
N GLN A 204 15.79 -16.40 2.12
CA GLN A 204 16.76 -15.32 2.37
C GLN A 204 16.92 -15.02 3.87
N MET A 205 15.93 -15.40 4.69
CA MET A 205 15.97 -15.26 6.14
C MET A 205 16.91 -16.27 6.83
N GLU A 206 17.43 -17.26 6.11
CA GLU A 206 18.51 -18.14 6.61
C GLU A 206 19.86 -17.40 6.70
N ASP A 207 20.05 -16.31 5.96
CA ASP A 207 21.18 -15.41 6.12
C ASP A 207 20.93 -14.46 7.31
N ALA A 208 21.73 -14.63 8.37
CA ALA A 208 21.58 -13.87 9.60
C ALA A 208 21.79 -12.35 9.43
N ALA A 209 22.65 -11.92 8.49
CA ALA A 209 22.88 -10.51 8.24
C ALA A 209 21.70 -9.90 7.46
N PHE A 210 21.18 -10.62 6.47
CA PHE A 210 19.97 -10.23 5.77
C PHE A 210 18.77 -10.13 6.73
N ALA A 211 18.54 -11.17 7.54
CA ALA A 211 17.45 -11.22 8.50
C ALA A 211 17.51 -10.09 9.54
N ASP A 212 18.69 -9.76 10.06
CA ASP A 212 18.88 -8.65 11.00
C ASP A 212 18.56 -7.29 10.36
N GLU A 213 18.99 -7.05 9.12
CA GLU A 213 18.76 -5.77 8.45
C GLU A 213 17.33 -5.60 7.92
N ILE A 214 16.75 -6.64 7.30
CA ILE A 214 15.40 -6.54 6.71
C ILE A 214 14.32 -6.38 7.78
N SER A 215 14.49 -7.02 8.94
CA SER A 215 13.52 -6.95 10.05
C SER A 215 13.46 -5.58 10.74
N LYS A 216 14.48 -4.72 10.57
CA LYS A 216 14.50 -3.35 11.10
C LYS A 216 13.68 -2.38 10.25
N LEU A 217 13.54 -2.68 8.95
CA LEU A 217 12.99 -1.76 7.97
C LEU A 217 11.56 -1.32 8.30
N PRO A 218 10.61 -2.23 8.63
CA PRO A 218 9.23 -1.81 8.90
C PRO A 218 9.10 -0.94 10.14
N GLY A 219 9.83 -1.26 11.21
CA GLY A 219 9.84 -0.46 12.44
C GLY A 219 10.46 0.92 12.22
N ALA A 220 11.49 1.04 11.37
CA ALA A 220 12.08 2.33 11.01
C ALA A 220 11.10 3.21 10.23
N VAL A 221 10.51 2.66 9.15
CA VAL A 221 9.48 3.32 8.33
C VAL A 221 8.33 3.83 9.21
N LYS A 222 7.80 2.97 10.10
CA LYS A 222 6.74 3.31 11.04
C LYS A 222 7.09 4.51 11.93
N ASN A 223 8.27 4.47 12.56
CA ASN A 223 8.65 5.50 13.51
C ASN A 223 8.95 6.84 12.81
N GLU A 224 9.54 6.80 11.63
CA GLU A 224 9.77 8.00 10.83
C GLU A 224 8.47 8.63 10.32
N LEU A 225 7.52 7.84 9.81
CA LEU A 225 6.20 8.35 9.40
C LEU A 225 5.46 9.05 10.56
N LYS A 226 5.50 8.46 11.77
CA LYS A 226 4.93 9.09 12.96
C LYS A 226 5.63 10.41 13.29
N ALA A 227 6.95 10.43 13.23
CA ALA A 227 7.72 11.64 13.49
C ALA A 227 7.39 12.76 12.49
N ILE A 228 7.27 12.43 11.20
CA ILE A 228 6.87 13.37 10.14
C ILE A 228 5.51 13.99 10.45
N VAL A 229 4.51 13.15 10.76
CA VAL A 229 3.17 13.65 11.08
C VAL A 229 3.20 14.56 12.31
N TYR A 230 3.92 14.18 13.38
CA TYR A 230 4.00 15.01 14.58
C TYR A 230 4.74 16.32 14.34
N HIS A 231 5.86 16.30 13.61
CA HIS A 231 6.59 17.51 13.25
C HIS A 231 5.75 18.44 12.36
N ALA A 232 4.99 17.89 11.41
CA ALA A 232 4.10 18.66 10.57
C ALA A 232 2.99 19.35 11.37
N LEU A 233 2.36 18.63 12.29
CA LEU A 233 1.31 19.17 13.16
C LEU A 233 1.87 20.23 14.11
N ASP A 234 3.04 20.00 14.69
CA ASP A 234 3.74 20.96 15.57
C ASP A 234 4.14 22.23 14.79
N ALA A 235 4.69 22.08 13.59
CA ALA A 235 5.09 23.20 12.73
C ALA A 235 3.90 24.06 12.27
N ALA A 236 2.73 23.44 12.12
CA ALA A 236 1.47 24.12 11.80
C ALA A 236 0.73 24.69 13.03
N ASP A 237 1.28 24.55 14.24
CA ASP A 237 0.66 24.97 15.51
C ASP A 237 -0.75 24.35 15.72
N LEU A 238 -0.92 23.09 15.29
CA LEU A 238 -2.16 22.35 15.44
C LEU A 238 -2.13 21.56 16.75
N SER A 239 -3.16 21.72 17.59
CA SER A 239 -3.30 20.93 18.81
C SER A 239 -3.82 19.52 18.50
N TYR A 240 -3.06 18.49 18.88
CA TYR A 240 -3.40 17.08 18.70
C TYR A 240 -3.04 16.25 19.93
N THR A 241 -3.61 15.03 20.00
CA THR A 241 -3.16 13.97 20.89
C THR A 241 -2.38 12.95 20.09
N ALA A 242 -1.11 12.72 20.43
CA ALA A 242 -0.29 11.67 19.83
C ALA A 242 -0.76 10.29 20.34
N LEU A 243 -0.89 9.33 19.43
CA LEU A 243 -1.42 8.00 19.68
C LEU A 243 -0.54 6.90 19.04
N SER A 244 -0.86 5.66 19.42
CA SER A 244 -0.34 4.44 18.80
C SER A 244 -1.41 3.36 18.93
N GLU A 245 -2.63 3.73 18.55
CA GLU A 245 -3.80 2.88 18.72
C GLU A 245 -3.86 1.89 17.56
N LYS A 246 -3.79 0.60 17.90
CA LYS A 246 -3.88 -0.52 16.96
C LYS A 246 -5.32 -0.66 16.47
N LEU A 247 -5.53 -0.60 15.15
CA LEU A 247 -6.85 -0.66 14.52
C LEU A 247 -6.92 -1.76 13.46
N GLY A 248 -8.10 -2.33 13.29
CA GLY A 248 -8.35 -3.43 12.36
C GLY A 248 -8.13 -4.82 12.97
N PRO A 249 -8.10 -5.86 12.12
CA PRO A 249 -7.90 -7.23 12.56
C PRO A 249 -6.51 -7.42 13.16
N ALA A 250 -6.41 -8.30 14.16
CA ALA A 250 -5.14 -8.62 14.81
C ALA A 250 -4.63 -9.98 14.32
N TYR A 251 -3.34 -10.02 14.00
CA TYR A 251 -2.66 -11.24 13.56
C TYR A 251 -1.44 -11.52 14.43
N THR A 252 -1.20 -12.80 14.65
CA THR A 252 0.08 -13.34 15.12
C THR A 252 0.95 -13.74 13.93
N GLU A 253 2.25 -13.91 14.16
CA GLU A 253 3.20 -14.35 13.12
C GLU A 253 2.78 -15.70 12.50
N ASP A 254 2.37 -16.66 13.33
CA ASP A 254 1.90 -17.99 12.88
C ASP A 254 0.64 -17.91 12.00
N GLU A 255 -0.20 -16.88 12.18
CA GLU A 255 -1.43 -16.71 11.40
C GLU A 255 -1.16 -16.15 10.00
N ILE A 256 -0.05 -15.44 9.78
CA ILE A 256 0.24 -14.80 8.49
C ILE A 256 0.32 -15.81 7.37
N LEU A 257 1.11 -16.87 7.56
CA LEU A 257 1.28 -17.90 6.54
C LEU A 257 -0.06 -18.55 6.20
N SER A 258 -0.89 -18.81 7.20
CA SER A 258 -2.24 -19.34 6.97
C SER A 258 -3.13 -18.34 6.23
N VAL A 259 -3.00 -17.04 6.50
CA VAL A 259 -3.76 -16.00 5.81
C VAL A 259 -3.41 -15.95 4.32
N VAL A 260 -2.11 -15.98 4.00
CA VAL A 260 -1.64 -15.98 2.61
C VAL A 260 -2.01 -17.29 1.92
N GLU A 261 -1.86 -18.44 2.59
CA GLU A 261 -2.14 -19.76 2.02
C GLU A 261 -3.62 -19.96 1.68
N ASN A 262 -4.50 -19.32 2.44
CA ASN A 262 -5.95 -19.43 2.25
C ASN A 262 -6.53 -18.29 1.39
N SER A 263 -5.68 -17.43 0.81
CA SER A 263 -6.16 -16.41 -0.12
C SER A 263 -6.53 -17.02 -1.48
N PRO A 264 -7.39 -16.37 -2.29
CA PRO A 264 -7.87 -16.94 -3.56
C PRO A 264 -6.76 -17.33 -4.55
N TYR A 265 -5.61 -16.66 -4.47
CA TYR A 265 -4.46 -16.85 -5.37
C TYR A 265 -3.18 -17.27 -4.64
N ASN A 266 -3.27 -17.63 -3.35
CA ASN A 266 -2.12 -17.86 -2.46
C ASN A 266 -1.11 -16.69 -2.44
N SER A 267 -1.60 -15.49 -2.75
CA SER A 267 -0.81 -14.28 -2.98
C SER A 267 -1.68 -13.06 -2.63
N PRO A 268 -1.07 -11.96 -2.15
CA PRO A 268 -1.73 -10.66 -2.08
C PRO A 268 -1.73 -9.92 -3.42
N TYR A 269 -1.14 -10.52 -4.46
CA TYR A 269 -0.95 -9.93 -5.77
C TYR A 269 -1.44 -10.85 -6.88
N LEU A 270 -1.86 -10.23 -7.98
CA LEU A 270 -2.16 -10.90 -9.24
C LEU A 270 -1.36 -10.25 -10.37
N HIS A 271 -0.60 -11.03 -11.14
CA HIS A 271 0.34 -10.50 -12.13
C HIS A 271 0.00 -11.00 -13.53
N TYR A 272 0.07 -10.12 -14.53
CA TYR A 272 -0.08 -10.47 -15.94
C TYR A 272 1.13 -10.04 -16.74
N GLY A 273 1.71 -10.99 -17.48
CA GLY A 273 2.86 -10.75 -18.34
C GLY A 273 2.46 -10.32 -19.74
N TYR A 274 3.23 -9.40 -20.33
CA TYR A 274 3.07 -8.94 -21.70
C TYR A 274 4.43 -8.80 -22.38
N MET A 275 4.47 -8.97 -23.70
CA MET A 275 5.63 -8.63 -24.53
C MET A 275 5.21 -7.72 -25.67
N LYS A 276 6.14 -6.91 -26.19
CA LYS A 276 5.89 -6.23 -27.48
C LYS A 276 5.85 -7.26 -28.60
N ASN A 277 4.94 -7.05 -29.55
CA ASN A 277 4.81 -7.89 -30.74
C ASN A 277 6.09 -7.92 -31.61
N ASP A 278 6.95 -6.90 -31.50
CA ASP A 278 8.24 -6.85 -32.20
C ASP A 278 9.40 -7.52 -31.43
N GLY A 279 9.17 -7.96 -30.19
CA GLY A 279 10.14 -8.63 -29.34
C GLY A 279 11.27 -7.73 -28.80
N THR A 280 11.13 -6.40 -28.89
CA THR A 280 12.15 -5.46 -28.38
C THR A 280 11.97 -5.20 -26.88
N GLU A 281 13.03 -4.72 -26.21
CA GLU A 281 13.01 -4.35 -24.78
C GLU A 281 12.16 -3.10 -24.51
N PHE A 282 11.50 -3.04 -23.37
CA PHE A 282 10.80 -1.85 -22.89
C PHE A 282 11.82 -0.82 -22.38
N THR A 283 11.63 0.45 -22.73
CA THR A 283 12.33 1.58 -22.07
C THR A 283 11.52 2.08 -20.88
N SER A 284 12.11 2.78 -19.90
CA SER A 284 11.32 3.29 -18.76
C SER A 284 10.25 4.28 -19.22
N ALA A 285 10.51 5.06 -20.27
CA ALA A 285 9.51 5.95 -20.87
C ALA A 285 8.30 5.18 -21.42
N GLN A 286 8.53 4.01 -22.05
CA GLN A 286 7.44 3.15 -22.53
C GLN A 286 6.65 2.53 -21.38
N VAL A 287 7.30 2.11 -20.30
CA VAL A 287 6.60 1.60 -19.10
C VAL A 287 5.72 2.70 -18.49
N LYS A 288 6.25 3.93 -18.37
CA LYS A 288 5.49 5.10 -17.90
C LYS A 288 4.28 5.38 -18.78
N GLU A 289 4.45 5.30 -20.09
CA GLU A 289 3.38 5.55 -21.06
C GLU A 289 2.25 4.51 -20.98
N VAL A 290 2.59 3.23 -20.75
CA VAL A 290 1.56 2.20 -20.48
C VAL A 290 0.77 2.55 -19.23
N ALA A 291 1.45 2.94 -18.15
CA ALA A 291 0.78 3.31 -16.91
C ALA A 291 -0.10 4.57 -17.07
N ALA A 292 0.40 5.59 -17.78
CA ALA A 292 -0.35 6.79 -18.11
C ALA A 292 -1.59 6.48 -18.97
N THR A 293 -1.46 5.58 -19.94
CA THR A 293 -2.61 5.17 -20.78
C THR A 293 -3.69 4.50 -19.93
N ILE A 294 -3.34 3.67 -18.94
CA ILE A 294 -4.32 3.06 -18.02
C ILE A 294 -5.03 4.12 -17.18
N ILE A 295 -4.29 5.14 -16.71
CA ILE A 295 -4.85 6.30 -16.02
C ILE A 295 -5.85 7.04 -16.92
N GLU A 296 -5.47 7.35 -18.16
CA GLU A 296 -6.30 8.07 -19.13
C GLU A 296 -7.53 7.28 -19.60
N THR A 297 -7.46 5.94 -19.57
CA THR A 297 -8.62 5.06 -19.82
C THR A 297 -9.70 5.24 -18.75
N MET A 298 -9.31 5.55 -17.50
CA MET A 298 -10.23 5.91 -16.42
C MET A 298 -10.61 7.39 -16.51
N ALA A 299 -11.76 7.77 -15.94
CA ALA A 299 -12.06 9.20 -15.83
C ALA A 299 -11.11 9.86 -14.81
N ASP A 300 -10.64 11.08 -15.07
CA ASP A 300 -9.85 11.84 -14.09
C ASP A 300 -10.76 12.50 -13.02
N GLU A 301 -10.30 12.57 -11.76
CA GLU A 301 -10.95 13.38 -10.71
C GLU A 301 -10.58 14.88 -10.79
N SER A 302 -9.46 15.22 -11.44
CA SER A 302 -8.87 16.58 -11.45
C SER A 302 -8.63 17.16 -12.85
N GLY A 303 -8.76 16.37 -13.92
CA GLY A 303 -8.21 16.69 -15.24
C GLY A 303 -9.21 17.07 -16.34
N VAL A 304 -8.78 16.88 -17.59
CA VAL A 304 -9.40 17.34 -18.84
C VAL A 304 -10.73 16.62 -19.15
N GLN A 305 -10.94 15.40 -18.62
CA GLN A 305 -12.16 14.62 -18.84
C GLN A 305 -13.24 14.92 -17.79
N ASN A 306 -12.91 15.46 -16.61
CA ASN A 306 -13.83 15.90 -15.56
C ASN A 306 -14.98 14.91 -15.29
N GLY A 307 -14.64 13.63 -15.09
CA GLY A 307 -15.64 12.57 -14.89
C GLY A 307 -16.38 12.11 -16.16
N ILE A 308 -15.91 12.45 -17.38
CA ILE A 308 -16.45 11.89 -18.63
C ILE A 308 -15.84 10.52 -18.87
N HIS A 309 -16.68 9.51 -18.77
CA HIS A 309 -16.32 8.14 -19.05
C HIS A 309 -16.56 7.78 -20.53
N ASN A 310 -15.70 6.92 -21.07
CA ASN A 310 -15.92 6.29 -22.37
C ASN A 310 -17.16 5.35 -22.26
N PRO A 311 -18.26 5.59 -23.00
CA PRO A 311 -19.46 4.77 -22.88
C PRO A 311 -19.26 3.30 -23.23
N VAL A 312 -18.26 2.97 -24.05
CA VAL A 312 -17.93 1.59 -24.39
C VAL A 312 -17.30 0.89 -23.19
N LEU A 313 -16.37 1.56 -22.50
CA LEU A 313 -15.80 1.06 -21.25
C LEU A 313 -16.88 0.93 -20.18
N ASP A 314 -17.69 1.96 -19.94
CA ASP A 314 -18.78 1.92 -18.96
C ASP A 314 -19.78 0.80 -19.21
N SER A 315 -20.02 0.42 -20.48
CA SER A 315 -20.95 -0.65 -20.81
C SER A 315 -20.47 -2.05 -20.40
N ILE A 316 -19.19 -2.22 -20.09
CA ILE A 316 -18.60 -3.49 -19.63
C ILE A 316 -18.25 -3.48 -18.14
N LEU A 317 -18.17 -2.30 -17.52
CA LEU A 317 -17.94 -2.14 -16.08
C LEU A 317 -19.22 -2.35 -15.27
N SER A 318 -19.05 -2.53 -13.97
CA SER A 318 -20.16 -2.67 -13.04
C SER A 318 -21.01 -1.39 -12.97
N GLU A 319 -22.34 -1.55 -12.91
CA GLU A 319 -23.26 -0.42 -12.92
C GLU A 319 -22.96 0.57 -11.77
N GLY A 320 -22.78 1.84 -12.15
CA GLY A 320 -22.52 2.94 -11.24
C GLY A 320 -21.13 2.91 -10.58
N SER A 321 -20.19 2.07 -11.04
CA SER A 321 -18.85 2.03 -10.44
C SER A 321 -18.07 3.32 -10.69
N SER A 322 -18.19 3.92 -11.89
CA SER A 322 -17.62 5.22 -12.23
C SER A 322 -16.15 5.36 -11.79
N TRP A 323 -15.34 4.35 -12.16
CA TRP A 323 -13.90 4.27 -11.86
C TRP A 323 -13.10 5.47 -12.32
N ARG A 324 -12.24 5.95 -11.42
CA ARG A 324 -11.41 7.12 -11.64
C ARG A 324 -9.97 6.84 -11.29
N SER A 325 -9.07 7.53 -11.97
CA SER A 325 -7.71 7.62 -11.46
C SER A 325 -7.67 8.57 -10.27
N GLY A 326 -6.94 8.19 -9.23
CA GLY A 326 -6.62 9.08 -8.11
C GLY A 326 -5.71 10.24 -8.53
N ARG A 327 -4.91 10.05 -9.58
CA ARG A 327 -3.90 11.01 -10.06
C ARG A 327 -3.91 11.16 -11.57
N GLU A 328 -3.38 12.28 -12.05
CA GLU A 328 -3.19 12.52 -13.48
C GLU A 328 -1.98 11.77 -14.06
N LEU A 329 -1.01 11.43 -13.21
CA LEU A 329 0.24 10.78 -13.62
C LEU A 329 0.56 9.59 -12.71
N PRO A 330 1.20 8.54 -13.26
CA PRO A 330 1.58 7.38 -12.47
C PRO A 330 2.72 7.71 -11.49
N LEU A 331 2.70 7.07 -10.33
CA LEU A 331 3.73 7.25 -9.30
C LEU A 331 4.94 6.37 -9.60
N GLY A 332 6.10 6.98 -9.80
CA GLY A 332 7.33 6.23 -10.02
C GLY A 332 7.97 5.78 -8.70
N LEU A 333 8.06 4.48 -8.47
CA LEU A 333 8.85 3.87 -7.38
C LEU A 333 10.19 3.35 -7.90
N PRO A 334 11.22 3.23 -7.03
CA PRO A 334 12.50 2.66 -7.43
C PRO A 334 12.36 1.24 -8.00
N GLY A 335 12.98 0.96 -9.15
CA GLY A 335 13.03 -0.37 -9.75
C GLY A 335 14.46 -0.85 -10.01
N VAL A 336 14.55 -2.07 -10.56
CA VAL A 336 15.82 -2.75 -10.89
C VAL A 336 16.25 -2.45 -12.32
N GLY A 337 17.56 -2.27 -12.54
CA GLY A 337 18.14 -2.04 -13.86
C GLY A 337 18.61 -0.61 -14.10
N ALA A 338 19.27 -0.37 -15.22
CA ALA A 338 19.70 0.95 -15.66
C ALA A 338 19.01 1.27 -16.99
N ASP A 339 18.25 2.37 -17.03
CA ASP A 339 17.76 2.90 -18.31
C ASP A 339 18.87 3.71 -19.00
N ASP A 340 18.71 4.00 -20.28
CA ASP A 340 19.66 4.71 -21.15
C ASP A 340 20.00 6.17 -20.74
N GLY A 341 19.47 6.62 -19.59
CA GLY A 341 19.71 7.93 -19.00
C GLY A 341 19.80 7.94 -17.47
N ALA A 342 20.85 7.35 -16.88
CA ALA A 342 21.29 7.50 -15.48
C ALA A 342 20.31 7.17 -14.32
N ALA A 343 18.99 7.21 -14.52
CA ALA A 343 17.97 6.71 -13.62
C ALA A 343 17.65 5.26 -13.99
N GLY A 344 17.52 4.39 -12.99
CA GLY A 344 17.08 3.00 -13.21
C GLY A 344 15.62 2.92 -13.65
N TYR A 345 15.19 1.75 -14.13
CA TYR A 345 13.77 1.47 -14.35
C TYR A 345 12.97 1.79 -13.08
N LYS A 346 11.74 2.25 -13.28
CA LYS A 346 10.79 2.49 -12.20
C LYS A 346 9.66 1.45 -12.23
N ASN A 347 9.13 1.15 -11.05
CA ASN A 347 7.82 0.51 -10.94
C ASN A 347 6.79 1.64 -10.93
N PHE A 348 5.90 1.69 -11.92
CA PHE A 348 4.89 2.75 -12.00
C PHE A 348 3.60 2.29 -11.33
N VAL A 349 3.17 2.99 -10.28
CA VAL A 349 1.93 2.72 -9.56
C VAL A 349 0.81 3.60 -10.12
N ILE A 350 -0.36 3.00 -10.24
CA ILE A 350 -1.62 3.59 -10.66
C ILE A 350 -2.62 3.38 -9.53
N GLU A 351 -3.28 4.46 -9.15
CA GLU A 351 -4.28 4.46 -8.09
C GLU A 351 -5.66 4.56 -8.73
N ALA A 352 -6.45 3.51 -8.58
CA ALA A 352 -7.79 3.42 -9.15
C ALA A 352 -8.84 3.45 -8.03
N CYS A 353 -9.80 4.37 -8.14
CA CYS A 353 -10.87 4.54 -7.16
C CYS A 353 -12.24 4.52 -7.84
N SER A 354 -13.10 3.60 -7.40
CA SER A 354 -14.53 3.67 -7.67
C SER A 354 -15.23 4.32 -6.47
N PRO A 355 -15.94 5.45 -6.64
CA PRO A 355 -16.75 6.04 -5.57
C PRO A 355 -17.77 5.09 -4.95
N LYS A 356 -18.30 4.15 -5.73
CA LYS A 356 -19.21 3.09 -5.24
C LYS A 356 -18.48 2.16 -4.28
N TYR A 357 -17.40 1.54 -4.73
CA TYR A 357 -16.69 0.54 -3.95
C TYR A 357 -15.92 1.14 -2.76
N ALA A 358 -15.37 2.34 -2.90
CA ALA A 358 -14.73 3.05 -1.80
C ALA A 358 -15.71 3.33 -0.66
N LYS A 359 -16.95 3.73 -0.97
CA LYS A 359 -18.00 3.92 0.05
C LYS A 359 -18.39 2.61 0.72
N GLU A 360 -18.54 1.54 -0.05
CA GLU A 360 -18.86 0.21 0.49
C GLU A 360 -17.73 -0.30 1.41
N ALA A 361 -16.46 -0.08 1.05
CA ALA A 361 -15.31 -0.40 1.89
C ALA A 361 -15.28 0.45 3.18
N LEU A 362 -15.40 1.77 3.07
CA LEU A 362 -15.39 2.68 4.22
C LEU A 362 -16.61 2.51 5.14
N ALA A 363 -17.71 1.92 4.66
CA ALA A 363 -18.87 1.57 5.47
C ALA A 363 -18.57 0.48 6.50
N THR A 364 -17.50 -0.29 6.29
CA THR A 364 -17.02 -1.29 7.25
C THR A 364 -16.15 -0.69 8.37
N GLY A 365 -15.68 0.55 8.18
CA GLY A 365 -14.87 1.31 9.12
C GLY A 365 -14.11 2.42 8.40
N ARG A 366 -14.16 3.66 8.91
CA ARG A 366 -13.38 4.76 8.29
C ARG A 366 -11.88 4.58 8.48
N HIS A 367 -11.46 3.84 9.51
CA HIS A 367 -10.04 3.50 9.75
C HIS A 367 -9.46 2.56 8.70
N HIS A 368 -10.29 1.98 7.82
CA HIS A 368 -9.82 1.23 6.65
C HIS A 368 -9.42 2.11 5.48
N ALA A 369 -9.57 3.44 5.58
CA ALA A 369 -9.19 4.36 4.52
C ALA A 369 -7.75 4.23 4.01
N PRO A 370 -6.72 3.96 4.86
CA PRO A 370 -5.37 3.72 4.38
C PRO A 370 -5.20 2.44 3.53
N ALA A 371 -6.24 1.65 3.28
CA ALA A 371 -6.16 0.52 2.36
C ALA A 371 -6.77 0.86 0.99
N LEU A 372 -6.98 2.14 0.71
CA LEU A 372 -7.63 2.66 -0.48
C LEU A 372 -6.82 3.87 -0.99
N PRO A 373 -6.67 4.06 -2.31
CA PRO A 373 -7.41 3.41 -3.40
C PRO A 373 -6.86 2.03 -3.83
N CYS A 374 -7.43 1.42 -4.87
CA CYS A 374 -6.87 0.18 -5.42
C CYS A 374 -5.57 0.49 -6.17
N GLU A 375 -4.53 -0.32 -5.94
CA GLU A 375 -3.24 -0.16 -6.61
C GLU A 375 -3.04 -1.14 -7.77
N ILE A 376 -2.56 -0.61 -8.90
CA ILE A 376 -2.07 -1.36 -10.05
C ILE A 376 -0.63 -0.92 -10.29
N THR A 377 0.27 -1.83 -10.62
CA THR A 377 1.64 -1.47 -11.03
C THR A 377 1.98 -1.94 -12.42
N VAL A 378 2.85 -1.18 -13.08
CA VAL A 378 3.41 -1.50 -14.39
C VAL A 378 4.93 -1.46 -14.29
N THR A 379 5.57 -2.59 -14.60
CA THR A 379 7.02 -2.77 -14.45
C THR A 379 7.58 -3.52 -15.66
N ALA A 380 8.76 -3.13 -16.13
CA ALA A 380 9.54 -3.96 -17.04
C ALA A 380 10.48 -4.88 -16.25
N ILE A 381 10.56 -6.14 -16.66
CA ILE A 381 11.43 -7.16 -16.10
C ILE A 381 12.13 -7.95 -17.20
N GLU A 382 13.16 -8.67 -16.80
CA GLU A 382 13.81 -9.66 -17.64
C GLU A 382 12.96 -10.94 -17.71
N SER A 383 12.54 -11.37 -18.91
CA SER A 383 11.86 -12.66 -19.09
C SER A 383 12.74 -13.85 -18.69
N THR A 384 14.07 -13.65 -18.76
CA THR A 384 15.08 -14.60 -18.31
C THR A 384 15.99 -13.91 -17.30
N SER A 385 15.82 -14.24 -16.02
CA SER A 385 16.60 -13.64 -14.93
C SER A 385 18.12 -13.69 -15.17
N GLY A 386 18.76 -12.54 -15.05
CA GLY A 386 20.18 -12.30 -15.29
C GLY A 386 20.54 -11.98 -16.74
N SER A 387 19.57 -11.79 -17.65
CA SER A 387 19.85 -11.47 -19.06
C SER A 387 20.36 -10.05 -19.24
N GLY A 388 19.88 -9.11 -18.41
CA GLY A 388 20.02 -7.67 -18.64
C GLY A 388 19.02 -7.10 -19.65
N ASP A 389 18.19 -7.94 -20.29
CA ASP A 389 17.26 -7.56 -21.34
C ASP A 389 15.84 -7.42 -20.75
N TYR A 390 15.31 -6.19 -20.69
CA TYR A 390 14.01 -5.89 -20.07
C TYR A 390 12.85 -6.05 -21.09
N ASP A 391 12.60 -7.28 -21.51
CA ASP A 391 11.72 -7.66 -22.62
C ASP A 391 10.29 -8.05 -22.22
N MET A 392 10.00 -8.17 -20.92
CA MET A 392 8.67 -8.48 -20.40
C MET A 392 8.12 -7.30 -19.59
N LEU A 393 6.87 -6.92 -19.87
CA LEU A 393 6.11 -6.02 -19.02
C LEU A 393 5.23 -6.85 -18.08
N VAL A 394 5.20 -6.50 -16.81
CA VAL A 394 4.29 -7.07 -15.82
C VAL A 394 3.34 -6.00 -15.35
N ILE A 395 2.05 -6.27 -15.46
CA ILE A 395 1.00 -5.47 -14.84
C ILE A 395 0.49 -6.25 -13.64
N SER A 396 0.60 -5.66 -12.45
CA SER A 396 0.24 -6.31 -11.19
C SER A 396 -0.90 -5.58 -10.50
N PHE A 397 -1.83 -6.32 -9.91
CA PHE A 397 -2.92 -5.79 -9.10
C PHE A 397 -2.65 -6.12 -7.64
N LEU A 398 -2.88 -5.17 -6.74
CA LEU A 398 -3.11 -5.47 -5.33
C LEU A 398 -4.45 -6.21 -5.23
N GLU A 399 -4.42 -7.48 -4.84
CA GLU A 399 -5.55 -8.40 -5.03
C GLU A 399 -6.70 -8.07 -4.06
N PRO A 400 -7.88 -7.61 -4.56
CA PRO A 400 -8.96 -7.15 -3.69
C PRO A 400 -9.48 -8.26 -2.76
N GLY A 401 -9.50 -9.52 -3.20
CA GLY A 401 -9.90 -10.66 -2.37
C GLY A 401 -9.02 -10.82 -1.14
N PHE A 402 -7.70 -10.71 -1.28
CA PHE A 402 -6.75 -10.69 -0.20
C PHE A 402 -6.98 -9.46 0.69
N MET A 403 -6.99 -8.26 0.10
CA MET A 403 -7.18 -7.00 0.83
C MET A 403 -8.41 -7.05 1.73
N PHE A 404 -9.57 -7.41 1.19
CA PHE A 404 -10.83 -7.46 1.93
C PHE A 404 -10.83 -8.55 3.02
N ASN A 405 -10.24 -9.72 2.76
CA ASN A 405 -10.17 -10.80 3.75
C ASN A 405 -9.15 -10.55 4.87
N VAL A 406 -8.14 -9.70 4.63
CA VAL A 406 -7.03 -9.49 5.55
C VAL A 406 -7.13 -8.17 6.29
N LEU A 407 -7.54 -7.10 5.62
CA LEU A 407 -7.54 -5.77 6.22
C LEU A 407 -8.89 -5.41 6.84
N PHE A 408 -9.99 -5.93 6.30
CA PHE A 408 -11.35 -5.51 6.68
C PHE A 408 -12.10 -6.56 7.51
N LYS A 409 -11.41 -7.65 7.88
CA LYS A 409 -11.98 -8.80 8.60
C LYS A 409 -12.58 -8.46 9.96
N ASP A 410 -12.11 -7.38 10.59
CA ASP A 410 -12.64 -6.87 11.85
C ASP A 410 -14.12 -6.48 11.75
N ALA A 411 -14.56 -6.02 10.58
CA ALA A 411 -15.94 -5.63 10.35
C ALA A 411 -16.91 -6.84 10.31
N PHE A 412 -16.41 -8.04 9.99
CA PHE A 412 -17.27 -9.21 9.75
C PHE A 412 -18.00 -9.65 11.03
N ALA A 413 -17.41 -9.39 12.20
CA ALA A 413 -18.03 -9.73 13.48
C ALA A 413 -19.34 -8.97 13.74
N ALA A 414 -19.52 -7.81 13.11
CA ALA A 414 -20.70 -6.96 13.27
C ALA A 414 -21.74 -7.10 12.14
N MET A 415 -21.40 -7.79 11.05
CA MET A 415 -22.27 -7.94 9.88
C MET A 415 -23.32 -9.05 10.06
N SER A 416 -24.51 -8.81 9.53
CA SER A 416 -25.53 -9.83 9.27
C SER A 416 -25.10 -10.78 8.14
N THR A 417 -25.81 -11.90 7.98
CA THR A 417 -25.55 -12.85 6.89
C THR A 417 -25.72 -12.19 5.53
N GLU A 418 -26.76 -11.36 5.39
CA GLU A 418 -27.06 -10.63 4.17
C GLU A 418 -25.98 -9.60 3.82
N GLU A 419 -25.47 -8.87 4.83
CA GLU A 419 -24.35 -7.93 4.65
C GLU A 419 -23.07 -8.67 4.26
N MET A 420 -22.77 -9.79 4.93
CA MET A 420 -21.62 -10.63 4.58
C MET A 420 -21.70 -11.19 3.15
N ASP A 421 -22.88 -11.61 2.70
CA ASP A 421 -23.03 -12.15 1.35
C ASP A 421 -22.88 -11.06 0.29
N SER A 422 -23.38 -9.84 0.54
CA SER A 422 -23.11 -8.68 -0.33
C SER A 422 -21.61 -8.34 -0.35
N TYR A 423 -20.95 -8.41 0.81
CA TYR A 423 -19.55 -8.06 0.95
C TYR A 423 -18.62 -9.06 0.23
N LYS A 424 -18.94 -10.35 0.18
CA LYS A 424 -18.12 -11.36 -0.53
C LYS A 424 -18.06 -11.15 -2.04
N GLU A 425 -19.08 -10.53 -2.63
CA GLU A 425 -19.11 -10.25 -4.07
C GLU A 425 -18.30 -8.99 -4.43
N LEU A 426 -18.05 -8.11 -3.45
CA LEU A 426 -17.37 -6.84 -3.67
C LEU A 426 -15.93 -7.01 -4.18
N PRO A 427 -15.06 -7.84 -3.58
CA PRO A 427 -13.71 -8.08 -4.12
C PRO A 427 -13.69 -8.61 -5.55
N VAL A 428 -14.63 -9.50 -5.88
CA VAL A 428 -14.75 -10.08 -7.21
C VAL A 428 -15.14 -9.01 -8.24
N ALA A 429 -16.12 -8.18 -7.91
CA ALA A 429 -16.56 -7.09 -8.78
C ALA A 429 -15.48 -6.01 -8.97
N VAL A 430 -14.75 -5.69 -7.90
CA VAL A 430 -13.61 -4.76 -7.93
C VAL A 430 -12.52 -5.29 -8.87
N LEU A 431 -12.09 -6.53 -8.69
CA LEU A 431 -11.04 -7.12 -9.53
C LEU A 431 -11.47 -7.25 -10.99
N ASP A 432 -12.70 -7.69 -11.25
CA ASP A 432 -13.25 -7.82 -12.61
C ASP A 432 -13.28 -6.48 -13.35
N ASP A 433 -13.73 -5.41 -12.68
CA ASP A 433 -13.71 -4.06 -13.27
C ASP A 433 -12.26 -3.57 -13.54
N LEU A 434 -11.34 -3.72 -12.57
CA LEU A 434 -9.93 -3.31 -12.74
C LEU A 434 -9.27 -4.04 -13.91
N GLN A 435 -9.50 -5.35 -14.04
CA GLN A 435 -9.00 -6.13 -15.17
C GLN A 435 -9.60 -5.68 -16.50
N LYS A 436 -10.89 -5.35 -16.55
CA LYS A 436 -11.51 -4.80 -17.76
C LYS A 436 -10.92 -3.45 -18.15
N ILE A 437 -10.64 -2.57 -17.19
CA ILE A 437 -9.98 -1.27 -17.44
C ILE A 437 -8.59 -1.50 -18.06
N VAL A 438 -7.75 -2.32 -17.43
CA VAL A 438 -6.41 -2.62 -17.96
C VAL A 438 -6.48 -3.29 -19.33
N ASN A 439 -7.37 -4.27 -19.50
CA ASN A 439 -7.53 -4.97 -20.78
C ASN A 439 -8.02 -4.03 -21.89
N TYR A 440 -8.95 -3.13 -21.58
CA TYR A 440 -9.42 -2.10 -22.51
C TYR A 440 -8.27 -1.18 -22.90
N SER A 441 -7.54 -0.66 -21.92
CA SER A 441 -6.40 0.23 -22.11
C SER A 441 -5.34 -0.40 -23.01
N VAL A 442 -4.84 -1.59 -22.64
CA VAL A 442 -3.78 -2.30 -23.36
C VAL A 442 -4.21 -2.73 -24.77
N SER A 443 -5.48 -3.11 -24.97
CA SER A 443 -5.94 -3.67 -26.24
C SER A 443 -6.44 -2.61 -27.23
N LEU A 444 -6.90 -1.45 -26.75
CA LEU A 444 -7.59 -0.45 -27.57
C LEU A 444 -6.92 0.92 -27.49
N ASP A 445 -6.72 1.46 -26.29
CA ASP A 445 -6.22 2.83 -26.13
C ASP A 445 -4.72 2.92 -26.40
N LEU A 446 -3.93 1.98 -25.89
CA LEU A 446 -2.48 1.97 -26.01
C LEU A 446 -2.01 1.87 -27.48
N PRO A 447 -2.55 0.97 -28.33
CA PRO A 447 -2.19 0.96 -29.75
C PRO A 447 -2.61 2.23 -30.51
N ALA A 448 -3.61 2.95 -30.01
CA ALA A 448 -4.07 4.21 -30.59
C ALA A 448 -3.20 5.40 -30.15
N ALA A 449 -2.74 5.41 -28.89
CA ALA A 449 -1.91 6.45 -28.30
C ALA A 449 -0.44 6.33 -28.73
N VAL A 450 0.10 5.10 -28.78
CA VAL A 450 1.54 4.85 -28.95
C VAL A 450 1.81 3.94 -30.15
N SER A 451 2.25 4.54 -31.25
CA SER A 451 2.56 3.79 -32.47
C SER A 451 3.64 2.74 -32.22
N GLY A 452 3.34 1.48 -32.54
CA GLY A 452 4.26 0.35 -32.35
C GLY A 452 4.13 -0.36 -31.00
N MET A 453 3.33 0.14 -30.06
CA MET A 453 3.11 -0.49 -28.76
C MET A 453 1.93 -1.46 -28.78
N ASN A 454 2.09 -2.55 -29.54
CA ASN A 454 1.13 -3.66 -29.52
C ASN A 454 1.64 -4.73 -28.56
N LEU A 455 0.92 -4.94 -27.46
CA LEU A 455 1.27 -5.92 -26.44
C LEU A 455 0.60 -7.27 -26.73
N ILE A 456 1.38 -8.35 -26.58
CA ILE A 456 0.90 -9.73 -26.62
C ILE A 456 0.78 -10.20 -25.17
N PRO A 457 -0.41 -10.62 -24.70
CA PRO A 457 -0.57 -11.18 -23.37
C PRO A 457 0.11 -12.55 -23.29
N LEU A 458 0.88 -12.77 -22.23
CA LEU A 458 1.50 -14.06 -21.90
C LEU A 458 0.66 -14.88 -20.92
N GLY A 459 -0.33 -14.25 -20.28
CA GLY A 459 -1.16 -14.84 -19.23
C GLY A 459 -0.70 -14.43 -17.84
N GLU A 460 -1.25 -15.13 -16.85
CA GLU A 460 -0.97 -14.91 -15.44
C GLU A 460 0.44 -15.40 -15.07
N LEU A 461 1.14 -14.61 -14.27
CA LEU A 461 2.41 -14.97 -13.64
C LEU A 461 2.15 -15.22 -12.15
N THR A 462 2.74 -16.29 -11.62
CA THR A 462 2.62 -16.67 -10.21
C THR A 462 3.98 -16.60 -9.55
N TYR A 463 4.01 -16.04 -8.34
CA TYR A 463 5.18 -15.99 -7.47
C TYR A 463 4.80 -16.66 -6.15
N ASP A 464 5.72 -17.46 -5.60
CA ASP A 464 5.48 -18.15 -4.34
C ASP A 464 5.60 -17.14 -3.19
N MET A 465 4.45 -16.76 -2.62
CA MET A 465 4.39 -15.83 -1.48
C MET A 465 4.61 -16.53 -0.13
N ILE A 466 4.85 -17.84 -0.15
CA ILE A 466 4.99 -18.70 1.03
C ILE A 466 6.20 -19.61 0.78
N PRO A 467 7.07 -19.82 1.77
CA PRO A 467 8.12 -20.82 1.66
C PRO A 467 7.54 -22.19 1.31
N VAL A 468 8.00 -22.77 0.19
CA VAL A 468 7.61 -24.13 -0.21
C VAL A 468 8.04 -25.08 0.91
N SER A 469 7.09 -25.78 1.54
CA SER A 469 7.39 -26.72 2.64
C SER A 469 8.47 -27.71 2.19
N GLN A 470 9.65 -27.68 2.82
CA GLN A 470 10.73 -28.66 2.61
C GLN A 470 10.40 -30.02 3.22
#